data_AF-A0A3S3NKE5-F1
#
_entry.id   AF-A0A3S3NKE5-F1
#
_cell.length_a   1.000
_cell.length_b   1.000
_cell.length_c   1.000
_cell.angle_alpha   90.00
_cell.angle_beta   90.00
_cell.angle_gamma   90.00
#
_symmetry.space_group_name_H-M   'P 1'
#
loop_
_entity.id
_entity.type
_entity.pdbx_description
1 polymer ?
#
loop_
_entity_poly.entity_id
_entity_poly.type
_entity_poly.pdbx_seq_one_letter_code
_entity_poly.pdbx_strand_id
1 'polypeptide(L)'
;MAQLGDIVVSGSGLKWVVLQLTSNAYGGQDARLIRPSADGRYTGLLKDASGLIVVESPSFQPGDPVTVNGLKGGYLGTENGVARVLLAERRTPTKSGLFIGLDASVARMNIGLLVIENRMEKTHGNQLRL
;
A
#
# COMPACT_ATOMS: atom_id res chain seq x y z
N MET A 1 -15.94 -11.42 -0.47
CA MET A 1 -15.18 -11.39 0.80
C MET A 1 -13.95 -10.52 0.58
N ALA A 2 -13.56 -9.70 1.56
CA ALA A 2 -12.42 -8.80 1.42
C ALA A 2 -11.12 -9.56 1.11
N GLN A 3 -10.26 -8.97 0.29
CA GLN A 3 -8.99 -9.50 -0.19
C GLN A 3 -7.83 -8.59 0.24
N LEU A 4 -6.59 -9.09 0.15
CA LEU A 4 -5.40 -8.26 0.38
C LEU A 4 -5.39 -7.06 -0.56
N GLY A 5 -5.18 -5.87 -0.01
CA GLY A 5 -5.17 -4.62 -0.77
C GLY A 5 -6.54 -3.95 -0.93
N ASP A 6 -7.64 -4.62 -0.57
CA ASP A 6 -8.96 -3.98 -0.58
C ASP A 6 -9.01 -2.81 0.40
N ILE A 7 -9.69 -1.74 -0.03
CA ILE A 7 -10.10 -0.65 0.84
C ILE A 7 -11.48 -1.00 1.40
N VAL A 8 -11.56 -1.11 2.72
CA VAL A 8 -12.76 -1.54 3.45
C VAL A 8 -13.19 -0.47 4.45
N VAL A 9 -14.43 -0.55 4.90
CA VAL A 9 -14.91 0.17 6.09
C VAL A 9 -15.33 -0.82 7.18
N SER A 10 -15.10 -0.41 8.43
CA SER A 10 -15.49 -1.16 9.62
C SER A 10 -16.11 -0.21 10.64
N GLY A 11 -17.39 -0.43 10.97
CA GLY A 11 -18.13 0.29 12.02
C GLY A 11 -18.24 1.80 11.82
N SER A 12 -17.18 2.54 12.17
CA SER A 12 -17.12 4.00 12.23
C SER A 12 -17.09 4.74 10.88
N GLY A 13 -17.24 4.02 9.76
CA GLY A 13 -17.16 4.59 8.40
C GLY A 13 -15.74 4.96 7.94
N LEU A 14 -14.73 4.77 8.78
CA LEU A 14 -13.33 5.00 8.43
C LEU A 14 -12.86 3.98 7.39
N LYS A 15 -12.12 4.45 6.38
CA LYS A 15 -11.49 3.62 5.36
C LYS A 15 -10.19 3.00 5.88
N TRP A 16 -10.03 1.70 5.65
CA TRP A 16 -8.86 0.91 6.00
C TRP A 16 -8.43 0.07 4.80
N VAL A 17 -7.18 -0.37 4.79
CA VAL A 17 -6.67 -1.33 3.81
C VAL A 17 -6.43 -2.67 4.48
N VAL A 18 -6.84 -3.75 3.82
CA VAL A 18 -6.55 -5.12 4.26
C VAL A 18 -5.08 -5.43 3.98
N LEU A 19 -4.28 -5.53 5.04
CA LEU A 19 -2.85 -5.85 4.96
C LEU A 19 -2.59 -7.36 4.92
N GLN A 20 -3.39 -8.11 5.67
CA GLN A 20 -3.21 -9.54 5.88
C GLN A 20 -4.54 -10.20 6.20
N LEU A 21 -4.72 -11.45 5.76
CA LEU A 21 -5.81 -12.33 6.14
C LEU A 21 -5.20 -13.56 6.82
N THR A 22 -5.74 -13.94 7.98
CA THR A 22 -5.27 -15.08 8.77
C THR A 22 -6.46 -15.93 9.19
N SER A 23 -6.38 -17.25 9.06
CA SER A 23 -7.44 -18.14 9.55
C SER A 23 -7.64 -18.01 11.05
N ASN A 24 -8.89 -18.02 11.51
CA ASN A 24 -9.23 -17.91 12.94
C ASN A 24 -9.79 -19.23 13.51
N ALA A 25 -9.91 -19.30 14.85
CA ALA A 25 -10.31 -20.50 15.57
C ALA A 25 -11.75 -20.96 15.28
N TYR A 26 -12.58 -20.11 14.67
CA TYR A 26 -13.98 -20.38 14.35
C TYR A 26 -14.19 -20.83 12.89
N GLY A 27 -13.09 -21.12 12.17
CA GLY A 27 -13.14 -21.55 10.76
C GLY A 27 -13.31 -20.41 9.76
N GLY A 28 -13.25 -19.15 10.21
CA GLY A 28 -13.28 -17.95 9.38
C GLY A 28 -11.88 -17.35 9.17
N GLN A 29 -11.83 -16.07 8.78
CA GLN A 29 -10.59 -15.31 8.63
C GLN A 29 -10.68 -13.99 9.39
N ASP A 30 -9.60 -13.63 10.08
CA ASP A 30 -9.40 -12.29 10.61
C ASP A 30 -8.55 -11.47 9.63
N ALA A 31 -8.95 -10.22 9.43
CA ALA A 31 -8.24 -9.25 8.63
C ALA A 31 -7.44 -8.30 9.52
N ARG A 32 -6.13 -8.20 9.25
CA ARG A 32 -5.31 -7.11 9.76
C ARG A 32 -5.52 -5.90 8.86
N LEU A 33 -6.14 -4.88 9.40
CA LEU A 33 -6.44 -3.62 8.75
C LEU A 33 -5.40 -2.58 9.11
N ILE A 34 -5.02 -1.73 8.16
CA ILE A 34 -4.14 -0.58 8.38
C ILE A 34 -4.68 0.67 7.70
N ARG A 35 -4.30 1.83 8.24
CA ARG A 35 -4.54 3.13 7.61
C ARG A 35 -3.43 4.11 7.98
N PRO A 36 -3.17 5.12 7.14
CA PRO A 36 -2.31 6.23 7.54
C PRO A 36 -2.95 7.03 8.68
N SER A 37 -2.09 7.48 9.60
CA SER A 37 -2.38 8.40 10.69
C SER A 37 -1.79 9.79 10.39
N ALA A 38 -2.28 10.83 11.06
CA ALA A 38 -1.87 12.21 10.84
C ALA A 38 -0.39 12.47 11.17
N ASP A 39 0.23 11.63 12.00
CA ASP A 39 1.63 11.69 12.40
C ASP A 39 2.58 10.95 11.42
N GLY A 40 2.09 10.53 10.25
CA GLY A 40 2.87 9.81 9.25
C GLY A 40 3.14 8.34 9.60
N ARG A 41 2.53 7.82 10.68
CA ARG A 41 2.57 6.40 11.05
C ARG A 41 1.34 5.67 10.52
N TYR A 42 1.33 4.35 10.67
CA TYR A 42 0.14 3.54 10.42
C TYR A 42 -0.54 3.16 11.73
N THR A 43 -1.87 3.28 11.76
CA THR A 43 -2.70 2.65 12.79
C THR A 43 -3.20 1.32 12.28
N GLY A 44 -3.24 0.31 13.16
CA GLY A 44 -3.72 -1.03 12.83
C GLY A 44 -4.94 -1.45 13.65
N LEU A 45 -5.77 -2.30 13.08
CA LEU A 45 -6.91 -2.94 13.73
C LEU A 45 -7.02 -4.39 13.26
N LEU A 46 -7.39 -5.32 14.16
CA LEU A 46 -7.75 -6.68 13.79
C LEU A 46 -9.28 -6.82 13.82
N LYS A 47 -9.87 -7.37 12.77
CA LYS A 47 -11.32 -7.58 12.70
C LYS A 47 -11.67 -8.82 11.89
N ASP A 48 -12.76 -9.49 12.24
CA ASP A 48 -13.31 -10.57 11.41
C ASP A 48 -13.58 -10.07 9.98
N ALA A 49 -13.03 -10.76 8.99
CA ALA A 49 -13.13 -10.42 7.57
C ALA A 49 -14.58 -10.50 7.06
N SER A 50 -15.44 -11.32 7.69
CA SER A 50 -16.84 -11.46 7.31
C SER A 50 -17.67 -10.19 7.56
N GLY A 51 -17.27 -9.38 8.54
CA GLY A 51 -17.94 -8.13 8.90
C GLY A 51 -17.46 -6.90 8.14
N LEU A 52 -16.59 -7.08 7.13
CA LEU A 52 -16.02 -5.98 6.37
C LEU A 52 -16.84 -5.64 5.14
N ILE A 53 -17.07 -4.34 4.93
CA ILE A 53 -17.67 -3.83 3.71
C ILE A 53 -16.55 -3.35 2.79
N VAL A 54 -16.39 -4.00 1.65
CA VAL A 54 -15.43 -3.60 0.61
C VAL A 54 -15.96 -2.34 -0.08
N VAL A 55 -15.17 -1.27 -0.05
CA VAL A 55 -15.47 0.00 -0.71
C VAL A 55 -14.79 0.07 -2.07
N GLU A 56 -13.56 -0.41 -2.16
CA GLU A 56 -12.77 -0.41 -3.39
C GLU A 56 -11.84 -1.62 -3.38
N SER A 57 -11.63 -2.21 -4.55
CA SER A 57 -10.62 -3.25 -4.78
C SER A 57 -9.62 -2.71 -5.81
N PRO A 58 -8.62 -1.92 -5.39
CA PRO A 58 -7.70 -1.28 -6.32
C PRO A 58 -6.93 -2.31 -7.15
N SER A 59 -6.98 -2.15 -8.47
CA SER A 59 -6.15 -2.92 -9.40
C SER A 59 -5.00 -2.08 -9.93
N PHE A 60 -3.85 -2.71 -10.14
CA PHE A 60 -2.71 -2.16 -10.87
C PHE A 60 -2.41 -3.08 -12.06
N GLN A 61 -2.12 -2.48 -13.21
CA GLN A 61 -1.71 -3.18 -14.42
C GLN A 61 -0.18 -3.09 -14.59
N PRO A 62 0.47 -4.12 -15.15
CA PRO A 62 1.89 -4.03 -15.48
C PRO A 62 2.21 -2.79 -16.31
N GLY A 63 3.19 -2.00 -15.88
CA GLY A 63 3.54 -0.71 -16.47
C GLY A 63 2.90 0.50 -15.79
N ASP A 64 1.89 0.31 -14.93
CA ASP A 64 1.26 1.42 -14.21
C ASP A 64 2.31 2.20 -13.39
N PRO A 65 2.28 3.54 -13.43
CA PRO A 65 3.17 4.36 -12.62
C PRO A 65 2.76 4.25 -11.15
N VAL A 66 3.69 3.75 -10.32
CA VAL A 66 3.51 3.62 -8.88
C VAL A 66 4.71 4.19 -8.14
N THR A 67 4.54 4.39 -6.84
CA THR A 67 5.58 4.86 -5.92
C THR A 67 5.76 3.84 -4.81
N VAL A 68 7.01 3.61 -4.42
CA VAL A 68 7.40 2.75 -3.30
C VAL A 68 8.36 3.53 -2.40
N ASN A 69 7.96 3.80 -1.16
CA ASN A 69 8.69 4.66 -0.23
C ASN A 69 9.14 6.00 -0.85
N GLY A 70 8.26 6.64 -1.63
CA GLY A 70 8.55 7.90 -2.33
C GLY A 70 9.34 7.75 -3.64
N LEU A 71 9.77 6.54 -3.99
CA LEU A 71 10.55 6.26 -5.20
C LEU A 71 9.64 5.82 -6.34
N LYS A 72 9.72 6.51 -7.47
CA LYS A 72 8.90 6.20 -8.66
C LYS A 72 9.36 4.91 -9.33
N GLY A 73 8.40 4.15 -9.83
CA GLY A 73 8.64 2.94 -10.60
C GLY A 73 7.43 2.50 -11.42
N GLY A 74 7.59 1.43 -12.18
CA GLY A 74 6.51 0.76 -12.91
C GLY A 74 6.08 -0.50 -12.17
N TYR A 75 4.78 -0.68 -11.97
CA TYR A 75 4.25 -1.92 -11.40
C TYR A 75 4.53 -3.10 -12.34
N LEU A 76 4.95 -4.23 -11.80
CA LEU A 76 5.25 -5.45 -12.57
C LEU A 76 4.21 -6.55 -12.38
N GLY A 77 3.51 -6.55 -11.25
CA GLY A 77 2.59 -7.60 -10.87
C GLY A 77 2.56 -7.86 -9.36
N THR A 78 1.65 -8.72 -8.94
CA THR A 78 1.53 -9.16 -7.54
C THR A 78 1.48 -10.68 -7.50
N GLU A 79 2.23 -11.26 -6.57
CA GLU A 79 2.22 -12.69 -6.29
C GLU A 79 2.09 -12.89 -4.79
N ASN A 80 1.10 -13.69 -4.36
CA ASN A 80 0.85 -14.01 -2.95
C ASN A 80 0.80 -12.77 -2.03
N GLY A 81 0.14 -11.69 -2.49
CA GLY A 81 0.02 -10.43 -1.75
C GLY A 81 1.28 -9.56 -1.74
N VAL A 82 2.33 -9.95 -2.48
CA VAL A 82 3.56 -9.18 -2.64
C VAL A 82 3.60 -8.53 -4.02
N ALA A 83 3.47 -7.21 -4.05
CA ALA A 83 3.65 -6.39 -5.24
C ALA A 83 5.13 -6.29 -5.62
N ARG A 84 5.41 -6.34 -6.92
CA ARG A 84 6.72 -6.13 -7.53
C ARG A 84 6.69 -4.84 -8.33
N VAL A 85 7.71 -4.00 -8.15
CA VAL A 85 7.82 -2.70 -8.82
C VAL A 85 9.22 -2.54 -9.38
N LEU A 86 9.34 -2.22 -10.67
CA LEU A 86 10.60 -1.84 -11.28
C LEU A 86 10.89 -0.38 -10.95
N LEU A 87 11.85 -0.14 -10.06
CA LEU A 87 12.34 1.19 -9.77
C LEU A 87 13.26 1.66 -10.89
N ALA A 88 13.08 2.91 -11.30
CA ALA A 88 13.95 3.54 -12.28
C ALA A 88 15.38 3.67 -11.73
N GLU A 89 16.36 3.71 -12.64
CA GLU A 89 17.71 4.12 -12.31
C GLU A 89 17.69 5.50 -11.64
N ARG A 90 18.59 5.71 -10.67
CA ARG A 90 18.67 6.98 -9.95
C ARG A 90 20.08 7.29 -9.51
N ARG A 91 20.32 8.56 -9.18
CA ARG A 91 21.60 9.02 -8.63
C ARG A 91 21.36 9.60 -7.25
N THR A 92 22.19 9.21 -6.30
CA THR A 92 22.12 9.72 -4.93
C THR A 92 23.42 10.46 -4.62
N PRO A 93 23.35 11.71 -4.10
CA PRO A 93 24.55 12.42 -3.65
C PRO A 93 25.11 11.78 -2.38
N THR A 94 26.42 11.71 -2.27
CA THR A 94 27.14 11.30 -1.07
C THR A 94 27.35 12.49 -0.14
N LYS A 95 27.73 12.22 1.11
CA LYS A 95 28.13 13.26 2.07
C LYS A 95 29.33 14.09 1.60
N SER A 96 30.13 13.57 0.66
CA SER A 96 31.28 14.24 0.06
C SER A 96 30.95 15.05 -1.21
N GLY A 97 29.68 15.09 -1.64
CA GLY A 97 29.25 15.80 -2.85
C GLY A 97 29.48 15.02 -4.16
N LEU A 98 29.93 13.77 -4.09
CA LEU A 98 29.99 12.87 -5.24
C LEU A 98 28.62 12.23 -5.48
N PHE A 99 28.41 11.61 -6.66
CA PHE A 99 27.17 10.89 -6.96
C PHE A 99 27.44 9.39 -7.08
N ILE A 100 26.55 8.58 -6.51
CA ILE A 100 26.50 7.14 -6.73
C ILE A 100 25.30 6.84 -7.63
N GLY A 101 25.55 6.10 -8.72
CA GLY A 101 24.51 5.53 -9.56
C GLY A 101 23.89 4.30 -8.90
N LEU A 102 22.57 4.22 -8.93
CA LEU A 102 21.80 3.06 -8.52
C LEU A 102 21.05 2.57 -9.76
N ASP A 103 21.39 1.38 -10.22
CA ASP A 103 20.78 0.77 -11.38
C ASP A 103 19.29 0.46 -11.14
N ALA A 104 18.57 0.24 -12.23
CA ALA A 104 17.21 -0.24 -12.18
C ALA A 104 17.13 -1.52 -11.34
N SER A 105 16.16 -1.58 -10.44
CA SER A 105 16.03 -2.67 -9.47
C SER A 105 14.57 -2.98 -9.17
N VAL A 106 14.30 -4.23 -8.80
CA VAL A 106 12.95 -4.65 -8.45
C VAL A 106 12.74 -4.50 -6.95
N ALA A 107 11.86 -3.59 -6.56
CA ALA A 107 11.34 -3.51 -5.21
C ALA A 107 10.20 -4.50 -5.00
N ARG A 108 10.09 -5.03 -3.78
CA ARG A 108 9.01 -5.92 -3.33
C ARG A 108 8.36 -5.32 -2.10
N MET A 109 7.03 -5.25 -2.08
CA MET A 109 6.28 -4.79 -0.90
C MET A 109 4.92 -5.47 -0.80
N ASN A 110 4.30 -5.43 0.37
CA ASN A 110 2.93 -5.91 0.52
C ASN A 110 1.96 -5.05 -0.32
N ILE A 111 1.00 -5.67 -1.01
CA ILE A 111 0.03 -4.98 -1.87
C ILE A 111 -0.81 -3.95 -1.11
N GLY A 112 -1.15 -4.20 0.15
CA GLY A 112 -1.87 -3.25 1.00
C GLY A 112 -1.06 -1.99 1.30
N LEU A 113 0.26 -2.11 1.47
CA LEU A 113 1.13 -0.94 1.63
C LEU A 113 1.26 -0.15 0.31
N LEU A 114 1.36 -0.85 -0.83
CA LEU A 114 1.36 -0.20 -2.15
C LEU A 114 0.06 0.59 -2.37
N VAL A 115 -1.10 0.03 -2.00
CA VAL A 115 -2.40 0.70 -2.09
C VAL A 115 -2.44 1.97 -1.24
N ILE A 116 -1.94 1.93 0.00
CA ILE A 116 -1.92 3.14 0.84
C ILE A 116 -1.12 4.26 0.17
N GLU A 117 0.12 3.98 -0.23
CA GLU A 117 1.01 4.98 -0.82
C GLU A 117 0.45 5.54 -2.15
N ASN A 118 -0.21 4.71 -2.95
CA ASN A 118 -0.61 5.10 -4.31
C ASN A 118 -2.07 5.55 -4.46
N ARG A 119 -2.95 5.22 -3.51
CA ARG A 119 -4.38 5.54 -3.55
C ARG A 119 -4.86 6.35 -2.36
N MET A 120 -4.35 6.12 -1.15
CA MET A 120 -4.85 6.80 0.05
C MET A 120 -4.07 8.06 0.42
N GLU A 121 -2.74 8.02 0.37
CA GLU A 121 -1.89 9.16 0.77
C GLU A 121 -2.02 10.36 -0.17
N LYS A 122 -2.23 10.11 -1.48
CA LYS A 122 -2.45 11.18 -2.48
C LYS A 122 -3.69 12.04 -2.20
N THR A 123 -4.62 11.56 -1.38
CA THR A 123 -5.84 12.31 -1.02
C THR A 123 -5.55 13.47 -0.05
N HIS A 124 -4.41 13.48 0.64
CA HIS A 124 -4.04 14.56 1.56
C HIS A 124 -3.26 15.70 0.89
N GLY A 125 -2.90 15.57 -0.38
CA GLY A 125 -2.12 16.57 -1.13
C GLY A 125 -2.94 17.66 -1.83
N ASN A 126 -4.27 17.66 -1.69
CA ASN A 126 -5.15 18.57 -2.47
C ASN A 126 -6.18 19.33 -1.62
N GLN A 127 -5.87 19.60 -0.35
CA GLN A 127 -6.53 20.64 0.42
C GLN A 127 -5.47 21.67 0.84
N LEU A 128 -5.26 22.68 0.00
CA LEU A 128 -4.74 24.03 0.34
C LEU A 128 -4.50 24.79 -0.97
N ARG A 129 -5.57 25.14 -1.70
CA ARG A 129 -5.65 26.33 -2.57
C ARG A 129 -7.12 26.73 -2.74
N LEU A 130 -7.61 27.51 -1.79
CA LEU A 130 -8.52 28.63 -2.01
C LEU A 130 -7.91 29.82 -1.29
#